data_AF-A0AA39TN42-F1
#
_entry.id   AF-A0AA39TN42-F1
#
_cell.length_a   1.000
_cell.length_b   1.000
_cell.length_c   1.000
_cell.angle_alpha   90.00
_cell.angle_beta   90.00
_cell.angle_gamma   90.00
#
_symmetry.space_group_name_H-M   'P 1'
#
loop_
_entity.id
_entity.type
_entity.pdbx_description
1 polymer ?
#
loop_
_entity_poly.entity_id
_entity_poly.type
_entity_poly.pdbx_seq_one_letter_code
_entity_poly.pdbx_strand_id
1 'polypeptide(L)'
;MYNFAPAILPVTVAFAFAPTDNTISLVVDGISYTYTLTGIVYYADHHFTARFIDSKRNVWFNDGMVQGRHAMMEGTSDIIAFETDRYNRKPDTYIYTRHDTAHIGPHE
;
A
#
# COMPACT_ATOMS: atom_id res chain seq x y z
N MET A 1 -10.87 -20.27 8.91
CA MET A 1 -10.84 -18.97 9.62
C MET A 1 -9.40 -18.49 9.54
N TYR A 2 -9.19 -17.26 9.09
CA TYR A 2 -7.85 -16.71 8.92
C TYR A 2 -7.42 -16.09 10.26
N ASN A 3 -6.57 -16.80 11.01
CA ASN A 3 -6.25 -16.48 12.41
C ASN A 3 -4.90 -15.79 12.55
N PHE A 4 -4.47 -15.07 11.52
CA PHE A 4 -3.17 -14.45 11.48
C PHE A 4 -3.27 -13.06 10.87
N ALA A 5 -2.69 -12.06 11.52
CA ALA A 5 -2.48 -10.77 10.89
C ALA A 5 -1.19 -10.86 10.04
N PRO A 6 -1.21 -10.69 8.71
CA PRO A 6 -0.01 -10.78 7.89
C PRO A 6 0.86 -9.53 8.04
N ALA A 7 2.18 -9.66 7.89
CA ALA A 7 3.05 -8.48 7.91
C ALA A 7 2.78 -7.53 6.72
N ILE A 8 2.33 -8.08 5.59
CA ILE A 8 1.97 -7.35 4.37
C ILE A 8 0.56 -7.79 3.97
N LEU A 9 -0.32 -6.81 3.75
CA LEU A 9 -1.72 -7.01 3.35
C LEU A 9 -1.95 -6.36 1.98
N PRO A 10 -1.98 -7.14 0.89
CA PRO A 10 -2.43 -6.66 -0.40
C PRO A 10 -3.96 -6.61 -0.45
N VAL A 11 -4.50 -5.48 -0.90
CA VAL A 11 -5.94 -5.23 -1.06
C VAL A 11 -6.18 -4.88 -2.52
N THR A 12 -6.63 -5.85 -3.30
CA THR A 12 -7.00 -5.65 -4.70
C THR A 12 -8.35 -4.96 -4.79
N VAL A 13 -8.38 -3.83 -5.50
CA VAL A 13 -9.53 -2.95 -5.69
C VAL A 13 -9.92 -2.81 -7.15
N ALA A 14 -9.35 -3.63 -8.03
CA ALA A 14 -9.66 -3.66 -9.45
C ALA A 14 -11.18 -3.61 -9.69
N PHE A 15 -11.59 -2.70 -10.58
CA PHE A 15 -12.99 -2.47 -10.96
C PHE A 15 -13.92 -1.95 -9.84
N ALA A 16 -13.38 -1.54 -8.69
CA ALA A 16 -14.11 -0.84 -7.63
C ALA A 16 -13.62 0.62 -7.50
N PHE A 17 -14.54 1.53 -7.16
CA PHE A 17 -14.13 2.86 -6.68
C PHE A 17 -13.81 2.76 -5.20
N ALA A 18 -12.54 2.51 -4.88
CA ALA A 18 -12.04 2.46 -3.52
C ALA A 18 -10.95 3.54 -3.35
N PRO A 19 -11.24 4.67 -2.67
CA PRO A 19 -10.21 5.64 -2.36
C PRO A 19 -9.12 5.01 -1.49
N THR A 20 -7.90 5.53 -1.58
CA THR A 20 -6.80 5.10 -0.71
C THR A 20 -7.00 5.62 0.69
N ASP A 21 -7.10 4.72 1.66
CA ASP A 21 -6.90 5.06 3.06
C ASP A 21 -5.42 4.96 3.41
N ASN A 22 -4.87 5.96 4.10
CA ASN A 22 -3.49 5.92 4.56
C ASN A 22 -3.26 4.79 5.57
N THR A 23 -4.28 4.49 6.37
CA THR A 23 -4.25 3.43 7.37
C THR A 23 -5.53 2.61 7.34
N ILE A 24 -5.41 1.30 7.55
CA ILE A 24 -6.55 0.39 7.73
C ILE A 24 -6.35 -0.45 8.99
N SER A 25 -7.44 -1.01 9.51
CA SER A 25 -7.40 -1.92 10.66
C SER A 25 -7.92 -3.30 10.27
N LEU A 26 -7.17 -4.34 10.63
CA LEU A 26 -7.61 -5.73 10.49
C LEU A 26 -7.84 -6.31 11.89
N VAL A 27 -9.02 -6.86 12.14
CA VAL A 27 -9.34 -7.52 13.41
C VAL A 27 -9.18 -9.03 13.27
N VAL A 28 -8.32 -9.63 14.09
CA VAL A 28 -8.07 -11.08 14.15
C VAL A 28 -8.21 -11.52 15.60
N ASP A 29 -9.10 -12.48 15.88
CA ASP A 29 -9.35 -13.00 17.23
C ASP A 29 -9.61 -11.90 18.29
N GLY A 30 -10.33 -10.83 17.89
CA GLY A 30 -10.65 -9.69 18.74
C GLY A 30 -9.51 -8.66 18.90
N ILE A 31 -8.32 -8.93 18.36
CA ILE A 31 -7.18 -8.02 18.38
C ILE A 31 -7.20 -7.18 17.10
N SER A 32 -7.13 -5.85 17.25
CA SER A 32 -7.02 -4.92 16.13
C SER A 32 -5.56 -4.66 15.77
N TYR A 33 -5.21 -4.86 14.51
CA TYR A 33 -3.88 -4.59 13.96
C TYR A 33 -3.95 -3.41 12.99
N THR A 34 -3.08 -2.43 13.18
CA THR A 34 -2.99 -1.25 12.30
C THR A 34 -2.03 -1.52 11.15
N TYR A 35 -2.44 -1.11 9.97
CA TYR A 35 -1.72 -1.25 8.72
C TYR A 35 -1.58 0.11 8.05
N THR A 36 -0.43 0.39 7.46
CA THR A 36 -0.16 1.65 6.76
C THR A 36 0.16 1.38 5.30
N LEU A 37 -0.36 2.24 4.42
CA LEU A 37 -0.12 2.16 2.99
C LEU A 37 1.38 2.32 2.70
N THR A 38 1.95 1.36 1.98
CA THR A 38 3.39 1.34 1.63
C THR A 38 3.62 1.10 0.15
N GLY A 39 2.61 0.63 -0.58
CA GLY A 39 2.72 0.48 -2.01
C GLY A 39 1.38 0.52 -2.71
N ILE A 40 1.43 0.81 -4.00
CA ILE A 40 0.29 0.82 -4.90
C ILE A 40 0.76 0.20 -6.21
N VAL A 41 0.01 -0.78 -6.68
CA VAL A 41 0.14 -1.32 -8.03
C VAL A 41 -0.97 -0.72 -8.87
N TYR A 42 -0.60 -0.20 -10.03
CA TYR A 42 -1.49 0.34 -11.04
C TYR A 42 -1.51 -0.60 -12.25
N TYR A 43 -2.66 -0.73 -12.90
CA TYR A 43 -2.81 -1.58 -14.07
C TYR A 43 -3.72 -0.96 -15.12
N ALA A 44 -3.24 -0.94 -16.35
CA ALA A 44 -4.05 -0.78 -17.57
C ALA A 44 -3.27 -1.33 -18.76
N ASP A 45 -3.95 -1.69 -19.83
CA ASP A 45 -3.35 -2.07 -21.12
C ASP A 45 -2.24 -3.14 -21.01
N HIS A 46 -2.45 -4.14 -20.14
CA HIS A 46 -1.50 -5.24 -19.91
C HIS A 46 -0.14 -4.79 -19.33
N HIS A 47 -0.06 -3.59 -18.77
CA HIS A 47 1.16 -3.03 -18.19
C HIS A 47 0.95 -2.58 -16.75
N PHE A 48 1.76 -3.14 -15.84
CA PHE A 48 1.76 -2.78 -14.43
C PHE A 48 2.79 -1.71 -14.12
N THR A 49 2.44 -0.81 -13.22
CA THR A 49 3.40 0.09 -12.57
C THR A 49 3.19 0.15 -11.09
N ALA A 50 4.21 0.63 -10.40
CA ALA A 50 4.21 0.65 -8.95
C ALA A 50 4.60 2.02 -8.42
N ARG A 51 3.93 2.41 -7.33
CA ARG A 51 4.47 3.35 -6.35
C ARG A 51 4.77 2.64 -5.05
N PHE A 52 5.83 3.04 -4.37
CA PHE A 52 6.07 2.66 -2.98
C PHE A 52 6.41 3.89 -2.13
N ILE A 53 6.02 3.82 -0.87
CA ILE A 53 6.18 4.88 0.13
C ILE A 53 7.27 4.43 1.09
N ASP A 54 8.36 5.18 1.18
CA ASP A 54 9.45 4.86 2.10
C ASP A 54 9.17 5.35 3.54
N SER A 55 10.07 5.02 4.47
CA SER A 55 9.95 5.42 5.87
C SER A 55 10.00 6.93 6.13
N LYS A 56 10.44 7.72 5.14
CA LYS A 56 10.44 9.19 5.16
C LYS A 56 9.23 9.77 4.44
N ARG A 57 8.26 8.94 4.06
CA ARG A 57 7.05 9.29 3.31
C ARG A 57 7.34 9.80 1.89
N ASN A 58 8.51 9.50 1.32
CA ASN A 58 8.77 9.76 -0.08
C ASN A 58 8.07 8.70 -0.93
N VAL A 59 7.47 9.15 -2.02
CA VAL A 59 6.81 8.31 -3.01
C VAL A 59 7.76 8.08 -4.16
N TRP A 60 7.97 6.81 -4.49
CA TRP A 60 8.87 6.34 -5.53
C TRP A 60 8.10 5.59 -6.59
N PHE A 61 8.27 5.96 -7.86
CA PHE A 61 7.60 5.34 -8.99
C PHE A 61 8.54 4.41 -9.77
N ASN A 62 8.02 3.26 -10.20
CA ASN A 62 8.70 2.32 -11.08
C ASN A 62 7.74 1.83 -12.18
N ASP A 63 8.15 1.98 -13.44
CA ASP A 63 7.41 1.53 -14.62
C ASP A 63 7.58 0.02 -14.91
N GLY A 64 8.58 -0.63 -14.32
CA GLY A 64 8.96 -2.02 -14.57
C GLY A 64 9.65 -2.24 -15.92
N MET A 65 9.20 -1.54 -16.97
CA MET A 65 9.77 -1.62 -18.32
C MET A 65 10.79 -0.51 -18.58
N VAL A 66 10.45 0.74 -18.25
CA VAL A 66 11.33 1.90 -18.53
C VAL A 66 12.48 2.01 -17.52
N GLN A 67 12.21 1.99 -16.21
CA GLN A 67 13.27 2.12 -15.19
C GLN A 67 13.90 0.77 -14.77
N GLY A 68 13.28 -0.36 -15.12
CA GLY A 68 13.73 -1.68 -14.69
C GLY A 68 13.85 -1.77 -13.16
N ARG A 69 15.08 -1.92 -12.65
CA ARG A 69 15.36 -2.03 -11.19
C ARG A 69 15.35 -0.69 -10.45
N HIS A 70 15.34 0.43 -11.16
CA HIS A 70 15.42 1.75 -10.56
C HIS A 70 14.02 2.32 -10.30
N ALA A 71 13.92 3.19 -9.29
CA ALA A 71 12.71 3.95 -9.03
C ALA A 71 13.04 5.45 -9.02
N MET A 72 12.06 6.27 -9.38
CA MET A 72 12.19 7.72 -9.42
C MET A 72 11.36 8.34 -8.30
N MET A 73 11.96 9.20 -7.49
CA MET A 73 11.23 9.97 -6.47
C MET A 73 10.27 10.95 -7.16
N GLU A 74 8.99 10.89 -6.83
CA GLU A 74 7.97 11.79 -7.38
C GLU A 74 7.62 12.93 -6.41
N GLY A 75 7.77 12.71 -5.10
CA GLY A 75 7.43 13.68 -4.07
C GLY A 75 7.16 13.01 -2.73
N THR A 76 6.43 13.69 -1.85
CA THR A 76 5.98 13.15 -0.56
C THR A 76 4.52 12.71 -0.63
N SER A 77 4.11 11.77 0.24
CA SER A 77 2.73 11.25 0.28
C SER A 77 1.67 12.30 0.63
N ASP A 78 2.08 13.46 1.15
CA ASP A 78 1.16 14.57 1.45
C ASP A 78 0.81 15.41 0.20
N ILE A 79 1.60 15.27 -0.87
CA ILE A 79 1.47 16.06 -2.11
C ILE A 79 1.04 15.19 -3.28
N ILE A 80 1.52 13.94 -3.33
CA ILE A 80 1.22 13.03 -4.43
C ILE A 80 -0.18 12.45 -4.29
N ALA A 81 -1.00 12.68 -5.31
CA ALA A 81 -2.29 12.06 -5.49
C ALA A 81 -2.13 10.60 -5.93
N PHE A 82 -2.89 9.68 -5.32
CA PHE A 82 -2.75 8.23 -5.54
C PHE A 82 -3.82 7.64 -6.46
N GLU A 83 -4.79 8.43 -6.89
CA GLU A 83 -5.94 8.03 -7.72
C GLU A 83 -5.52 7.53 -9.10
N THR A 84 -4.40 8.04 -9.61
CA THR A 84 -3.76 7.55 -10.83
C THR A 84 -2.25 7.62 -10.78
N ASP A 85 -1.57 6.77 -11.55
CA ASP A 85 -0.16 6.94 -11.84
C ASP A 85 0.10 8.04 -12.88
N ARG A 86 1.38 8.24 -13.24
CA ARG A 86 1.79 9.25 -14.24
C ARG A 86 1.27 9.00 -15.66
N TYR A 87 0.68 7.85 -15.92
CA TYR A 87 0.07 7.48 -17.19
C TYR A 87 -1.46 7.36 -17.08
N ASN A 88 -2.06 7.96 -16.05
CA ASN A 88 -3.50 7.94 -15.77
C ASN A 88 -4.09 6.55 -15.51
N ARG A 89 -3.27 5.58 -15.08
CA ARG A 89 -3.76 4.24 -14.72
C ARG A 89 -4.29 4.24 -13.31
N LYS A 90 -5.39 3.53 -13.08
CA LYS A 90 -6.01 3.43 -11.76
C LYS A 90 -5.31 2.38 -10.89
N PRO A 91 -5.39 2.53 -9.55
CA PRO A 91 -4.96 1.49 -8.64
C PRO A 91 -5.66 0.17 -8.94
N ASP A 92 -4.86 -0.88 -9.03
CA ASP A 92 -5.31 -2.27 -9.05
C ASP A 92 -5.25 -2.86 -7.64
N THR A 93 -4.14 -2.62 -6.93
CA THR A 93 -3.90 -3.18 -5.62
C THR A 93 -3.19 -2.18 -4.71
N TYR A 94 -3.71 -2.00 -3.50
CA TYR A 94 -3.04 -1.31 -2.42
C TYR A 94 -2.24 -2.30 -1.58
N ILE A 95 -1.03 -1.93 -1.17
CA ILE A 95 -0.15 -2.76 -0.35
C ILE A 95 0.01 -2.04 0.98
N TYR A 96 -0.45 -2.68 2.05
CA TYR A 96 -0.28 -2.18 3.39
C TYR A 96 0.73 -3.03 4.17
N THR A 97 1.53 -2.42 5.03
CA THR A 97 2.35 -3.15 6.00
C THR A 97 1.83 -2.94 7.40
N ARG A 98 1.85 -4.01 8.20
CA ARG A 98 1.44 -3.97 9.61
C ARG A 98 2.41 -3.13 10.41
N HIS A 99 1.89 -2.25 11.27
CA HIS A 99 2.65 -1.74 12.40
C HIS A 99 2.57 -2.79 13.50
N ASP A 100 3.70 -3.44 13.82
CA ASP A 100 3.74 -4.35 14.96
C ASP A 100 3.56 -3.51 16.25
N THR A 101 2.33 -3.45 16.75
CA THR A 101 2.08 -3.09 18.13
C THR A 101 2.45 -4.29 18.98
N ALA A 102 3.63 -4.27 19.60
CA ALA A 102 3.89 -5.07 20.78
C ALA A 102 2.97 -4.54 21.91
N HIS A 103 1.68 -4.90 21.88
CA HIS A 103 0.81 -4.70 23.03
C HIS A 103 1.04 -5.87 23.97
N ILE A 104 2.03 -5.72 24.85
CA ILE A 104 2.15 -6.53 26.06
C ILE A 104 0.97 -6.07 26.93
N GLY A 105 -0.15 -6.78 26.85
CA GLY A 105 -1.23 -6.63 27.84
C GLY A 105 -0.69 -6.89 29.25
N PRO A 106 -1.29 -6.30 30.30
CA PRO A 106 -0.78 -6.45 31.64
C PRO A 106 -0.78 -7.93 32.02
N HIS A 107 0.35 -8.40 32.55
CA HIS A 107 0.41 -9.66 33.27
C HIS A 107 -0.49 -9.51 34.51
N GLU A 108 -1.62 -10.21 34.51
CA GLU A 108 -2.31 -10.61 35.75
C GLU A 108 -1.57 -11.77 36.43
#